data_AF-A0A183EBH7-F1
#
_entry.id   AF-A0A183EBH7-F1
#
_cell.length_a   1.000
_cell.length_b   1.000
_cell.length_c   1.000
_cell.angle_alpha   90.00
_cell.angle_beta   90.00
_cell.angle_gamma   90.00
#
_symmetry.space_group_name_H-M   'P 1'
#
loop_
_entity.id
_entity.type
_entity.pdbx_description
1 polymer ?
#
loop_
_entity_poly.entity_id
_entity_poly.type
_entity_poly.pdbx_seq_one_letter_code
_entity_poly.pdbx_strand_id
1 'polypeptide(L)'
;MYQEDVENAKYEVSDLDQEVVVTGVPQSQRVMKLDNWANAGFGELLMRNIVARSQYKEPRRIQAAVIPLIQNGWDLFGHAETGSGKTAAFVLPIINHVITHGEPADPRCAPVGLILAPTRELTGQLYNQTRKFSDGTGVTVAKTYGRYRMEDNFMELERGCNILFATMGRLKDFVEHGRVSKLLSSEPLVPNTLSVLKQMALEFFSFTNER
;
A
#
# COMPACT_ATOMS: atom_id res chain seq x y z
N MET A 1 -1.52 -21.96 -4.11
CA MET A 1 -0.48 -21.43 -3.21
C MET A 1 0.49 -20.63 -4.07
N TYR A 2 0.72 -19.35 -3.80
CA TYR A 2 1.56 -18.51 -4.65
C TYR A 2 3.04 -18.80 -4.35
N GLN A 3 3.73 -19.50 -5.24
CA GLN A 3 5.10 -20.02 -5.03
C GLN A 3 6.14 -18.92 -4.74
N GLU A 4 6.00 -17.73 -5.32
CA GLU A 4 6.89 -16.57 -5.05
C GLU A 4 6.86 -16.11 -3.60
N ASP A 5 5.72 -16.22 -2.90
CA ASP A 5 5.65 -15.79 -1.49
C ASP A 5 6.35 -16.80 -0.57
N VAL A 6 6.33 -18.08 -0.93
CA VAL A 6 7.04 -19.14 -0.19
C VAL A 6 8.55 -18.93 -0.28
N GLU A 7 9.06 -18.46 -1.42
CA GLU A 7 10.47 -18.07 -1.54
C GLU A 7 10.78 -16.79 -0.77
N ASN A 8 9.91 -15.77 -0.85
CA ASN A 8 10.11 -14.54 -0.10
C ASN A 8 10.00 -14.74 1.42
N ALA A 9 9.20 -15.68 1.91
CA ALA A 9 9.08 -15.99 3.33
C ALA A 9 10.22 -16.85 3.88
N LYS A 10 11.06 -17.44 3.00
CA LYS A 10 12.29 -18.16 3.36
C LYS A 10 13.46 -17.24 3.70
N TYR A 11 13.36 -15.94 3.43
CA TYR A 11 14.30 -14.97 4.00
C TYR A 11 14.07 -14.96 5.52
N GLU A 12 14.84 -15.81 6.20
CA GLU A 12 14.91 -15.85 7.64
C GLU A 12 15.29 -14.47 8.18
N VAL A 13 14.99 -14.24 9.45
CA VAL A 13 15.26 -13.02 10.22
C VAL A 13 16.77 -12.69 10.30
N SER A 14 17.64 -13.35 9.53
CA SER A 14 19.08 -13.15 9.49
C SER A 14 19.58 -12.02 8.56
N ASP A 15 18.72 -11.34 7.80
CA ASP A 15 19.12 -10.13 7.04
C ASP A 15 19.10 -8.85 7.92
N LEU A 16 19.63 -8.96 9.14
CA LEU A 16 19.74 -7.87 10.13
C LEU A 16 20.68 -6.73 9.71
N ASP A 17 21.23 -6.78 8.50
CA ASP A 17 22.13 -5.75 7.94
C ASP A 17 21.51 -4.87 6.85
N GLN A 18 20.25 -5.11 6.44
CA GLN A 18 19.61 -4.19 5.48
C GLN A 18 19.27 -2.85 6.13
N GLU A 19 19.99 -1.80 5.73
CA GLU A 19 19.77 -0.43 6.19
C GLU A 19 18.37 0.05 5.79
N VAL A 20 17.62 0.54 6.78
CA VAL A 20 16.32 1.17 6.58
C VAL A 20 16.47 2.65 6.87
N VAL A 21 16.25 3.48 5.86
CA VAL A 21 16.31 4.93 6.01
C VAL A 21 14.89 5.49 5.99
N VAL A 22 14.50 6.15 7.08
CA VAL A 22 13.20 6.84 7.20
C VAL A 22 13.43 8.34 7.28
N THR A 23 12.82 9.10 6.37
CA THR A 23 12.84 10.58 6.36
C THR A 23 11.42 11.15 6.31
N GLY A 24 11.25 12.47 6.49
CA GLY A 24 9.93 13.13 6.60
C GLY A 24 9.36 13.20 8.01
N VAL A 25 9.96 12.49 8.98
CA VAL A 25 9.49 12.40 10.36
C VAL A 25 10.55 12.93 11.35
N PRO A 26 10.16 13.66 12.42
CA PRO A 26 11.07 14.10 13.48
C PRO A 26 11.84 12.93 14.11
N GLN A 27 13.11 13.14 14.47
CA GLN A 27 13.95 12.09 15.05
C GLN A 27 13.36 11.47 16.33
N SER A 28 12.68 12.29 17.15
CA SER A 28 12.01 11.83 18.38
C SER A 28 10.90 10.80 18.12
N GLN A 29 10.30 10.81 16.93
CA GLN A 29 9.22 9.89 16.56
C GLN A 29 9.75 8.60 15.91
N ARG A 30 10.97 8.62 15.36
CA ARG A 30 11.62 7.43 14.75
C ARG A 30 11.98 6.33 15.76
N VAL A 31 11.74 6.56 17.04
CA VAL A 31 11.88 5.57 18.11
C VAL A 31 10.72 4.58 18.15
N MET A 32 9.57 4.91 17.55
CA MET A 32 8.43 4.00 17.45
C MET A 32 8.79 2.84 16.54
N LYS A 33 8.88 1.65 17.12
CA LYS A 33 9.14 0.40 16.39
C LYS A 33 8.16 -0.66 16.82
N LEU A 34 7.72 -1.47 15.86
CA LEU A 34 6.91 -2.65 16.10
C LEU A 34 7.82 -3.85 16.31
N ASP A 35 7.87 -4.41 17.53
CA ASP A 35 8.70 -5.58 17.83
C ASP A 35 8.11 -6.90 17.31
N ASN A 36 6.77 -7.00 17.33
CA ASN A 36 6.02 -8.15 16.85
C ASN A 36 4.61 -7.71 16.41
N TRP A 37 3.89 -8.58 15.70
CA TRP A 37 2.56 -8.22 15.21
C TRP A 37 1.48 -8.06 16.29
N ALA A 38 1.67 -8.58 17.50
CA ALA A 38 0.63 -8.53 18.54
C ALA A 38 0.28 -7.08 18.95
N ASN A 39 1.26 -6.18 18.87
CA ASN A 39 1.08 -4.77 19.20
C ASN A 39 0.83 -3.88 17.97
N ALA A 40 0.58 -4.47 16.79
CA ALA A 40 0.35 -3.71 15.55
C ALA A 40 -1.04 -3.07 15.49
N GLY A 41 -1.95 -3.43 16.40
CA GLY A 41 -3.32 -2.94 16.40
C GLY A 41 -4.14 -3.42 15.19
N PHE A 42 -3.78 -4.57 14.61
CA PHE A 42 -4.48 -5.18 13.49
C PHE A 42 -5.56 -6.17 13.96
N GLY A 43 -6.73 -6.12 13.34
CA GLY A 43 -7.83 -7.06 13.62
C GLY A 43 -7.51 -8.50 13.23
N GLU A 44 -8.22 -9.46 13.82
CA GLU A 44 -7.95 -10.91 13.68
C GLU A 44 -7.87 -11.39 12.23
N LEU A 45 -8.76 -10.90 11.37
CA LEU A 45 -8.81 -11.36 9.97
C LEU A 45 -7.62 -10.84 9.14
N LEU A 46 -7.21 -9.59 9.37
CA LEU A 46 -6.01 -9.03 8.74
C LEU A 46 -4.76 -9.76 9.22
N MET A 47 -4.67 -10.02 10.53
CA MET A 47 -3.61 -10.81 11.15
C MET A 47 -3.52 -12.23 10.57
N ARG A 48 -4.66 -12.91 10.44
CA ARG A 48 -4.73 -14.22 9.78
C ARG A 48 -4.18 -14.16 8.36
N ASN A 49 -4.52 -13.13 7.59
CA ASN A 49 -4.03 -13.01 6.21
C ASN A 49 -2.51 -12.75 6.16
N ILE A 50 -1.99 -11.86 7.02
CA ILE A 50 -0.55 -11.59 7.14
C ILE A 50 0.24 -12.88 7.38
N VAL A 51 -0.21 -13.70 8.34
CA VAL A 51 0.51 -14.91 8.75
C VAL A 51 0.24 -16.09 7.81
N ALA A 52 -1.03 -16.39 7.52
CA ALA A 52 -1.39 -17.62 6.80
C ALA A 52 -1.25 -17.51 5.28
N ARG A 53 -1.47 -16.31 4.71
CA ARG A 53 -1.43 -16.12 3.25
C ARG A 53 -0.11 -15.54 2.77
N SER A 54 0.47 -14.63 3.55
CA SER A 54 1.72 -13.93 3.20
C SER A 54 2.94 -14.40 3.99
N GLN A 55 2.75 -15.29 4.97
CA GLN A 55 3.83 -15.96 5.71
C GLN A 55 4.77 -15.01 6.48
N TYR A 56 4.30 -13.81 6.84
CA TYR A 56 5.02 -12.93 7.74
C TYR A 56 4.76 -13.32 9.19
N LYS A 57 5.64 -14.17 9.75
CA LYS A 57 5.58 -14.55 11.17
C LYS A 57 5.86 -13.37 12.10
N GLU A 58 6.80 -12.52 11.70
CA GLU A 58 7.22 -11.31 12.41
C GLU A 58 7.32 -10.13 11.42
N PRO A 59 7.17 -8.87 11.88
CA PRO A 59 7.33 -7.70 11.03
C PRO A 59 8.78 -7.56 10.56
N ARG A 60 8.96 -7.31 9.26
CA ARG A 60 10.29 -6.98 8.71
C ARG A 60 10.74 -5.60 9.18
N ARG A 61 12.05 -5.32 9.16
CA ARG A 61 12.63 -4.04 9.64
C ARG A 61 11.93 -2.80 9.08
N ILE A 62 11.67 -2.75 7.77
CA ILE A 62 10.96 -1.63 7.15
C ILE A 62 9.52 -1.53 7.68
N GLN A 63 8.80 -2.65 7.78
CA GLN A 63 7.44 -2.71 8.32
C GLN A 63 7.42 -2.22 9.78
N ALA A 64 8.37 -2.70 10.59
CA ALA A 64 8.51 -2.33 11.98
C ALA A 64 8.79 -0.84 12.18
N ALA A 65 9.57 -0.24 11.27
CA ALA A 65 9.93 1.17 11.34
C ALA A 65 8.80 2.10 10.85
N VAL A 66 8.05 1.73 9.81
CA VAL A 66 7.09 2.67 9.17
C VAL A 66 5.63 2.44 9.54
N ILE A 67 5.19 1.21 9.84
CA ILE A 67 3.79 0.94 10.20
C ILE A 67 3.28 1.83 11.34
N PRO A 68 3.97 1.91 12.50
CA PRO A 68 3.49 2.76 13.59
C PRO A 68 3.49 4.25 13.21
N LEU A 69 4.43 4.70 12.37
CA LEU A 69 4.47 6.09 11.91
C LEU A 69 3.28 6.41 11.00
N ILE A 70 2.98 5.53 10.03
CA ILE A 70 1.84 5.69 9.12
C ILE A 70 0.52 5.65 9.89
N GLN A 71 0.39 4.75 10.88
CA GLN A 71 -0.81 4.69 11.74
C GLN A 71 -1.03 5.96 12.57
N ASN A 72 0.04 6.68 12.91
CA ASN A 72 -0.03 7.98 13.58
C ASN A 72 -0.20 9.17 12.61
N GLY A 73 -0.41 8.91 11.32
CA GLY A 73 -0.65 9.95 10.32
C GLY A 73 0.61 10.71 9.89
N TRP A 74 1.79 10.10 10.02
CA TRP A 74 3.03 10.71 9.54
C TRP A 74 3.27 10.49 8.05
N ASP A 75 3.77 11.55 7.43
CA ASP A 75 4.23 11.54 6.04
C ASP A 75 5.71 11.22 6.01
N LEU A 76 6.07 10.19 5.26
CA LEU A 76 7.43 9.68 5.31
C LEU A 76 7.90 9.09 3.99
N PHE A 77 9.22 9.05 3.86
CA PHE A 77 9.90 8.23 2.87
C PHE A 77 10.60 7.10 3.58
N GLY A 78 10.30 5.86 3.19
CA GLY A 78 10.95 4.66 3.70
C GLY A 78 11.78 4.00 2.60
N HIS A 79 13.09 4.08 2.71
CA HIS A 79 14.03 3.42 1.81
C HIS A 79 14.48 2.09 2.41
N ALA A 80 14.45 1.04 1.58
CA ALA A 80 14.94 -0.30 1.89
C ALA A 80 15.14 -1.07 0.57
N GLU A 81 15.88 -2.17 0.58
CA GLU A 81 16.14 -2.98 -0.61
C GLU A 81 14.87 -3.67 -1.17
N THR A 82 14.92 -4.13 -2.42
CA THR A 82 13.85 -4.95 -3.00
C THR A 82 13.71 -6.26 -2.23
N GLY A 83 12.48 -6.75 -2.07
CA GLY A 83 12.20 -7.95 -1.25
C GLY A 83 12.10 -7.68 0.26
N SER A 84 12.50 -6.51 0.77
CA SER A 84 12.42 -6.17 2.21
C SER A 84 11.00 -6.07 2.79
N GLY A 85 9.95 -6.23 1.99
CA GLY A 85 8.55 -6.19 2.44
C GLY A 85 7.93 -4.80 2.46
N LYS A 86 8.50 -3.84 1.71
CA LYS A 86 7.98 -2.47 1.52
C LYS A 86 6.49 -2.40 1.22
N THR A 87 5.98 -3.29 0.36
CA THR A 87 4.55 -3.31 0.01
C THR A 87 3.70 -3.42 1.27
N ALA A 88 3.86 -4.49 2.04
CA ALA A 88 3.07 -4.68 3.25
C ALA A 88 3.26 -3.53 4.26
N ALA A 89 4.43 -2.92 4.30
CA ALA A 89 4.73 -1.80 5.19
C ALA A 89 3.79 -0.60 4.99
N PHE A 90 3.38 -0.30 3.74
CA PHE A 90 2.43 0.78 3.48
C PHE A 90 0.98 0.31 3.30
N VAL A 91 0.70 -0.89 2.78
CA VAL A 91 -0.71 -1.31 2.58
C VAL A 91 -1.39 -1.83 3.83
N LEU A 92 -0.68 -2.49 4.75
CA LEU A 92 -1.29 -2.98 5.99
C LEU A 92 -1.94 -1.87 6.84
N PRO A 93 -1.27 -0.73 7.10
CA PRO A 93 -1.91 0.36 7.86
C PRO A 93 -3.12 0.97 7.11
N ILE A 94 -3.10 1.03 5.77
CA ILE A 94 -4.25 1.50 4.97
C ILE A 94 -5.43 0.54 5.12
N ILE A 95 -5.21 -0.77 4.97
CA ILE A 95 -6.25 -1.80 5.13
C ILE A 95 -6.83 -1.73 6.55
N ASN A 96 -5.98 -1.63 7.56
CA ASN A 96 -6.42 -1.50 8.95
C ASN A 96 -7.28 -0.25 9.18
N HIS A 97 -6.88 0.88 8.58
CA HIS A 97 -7.63 2.11 8.66
C HIS A 97 -9.04 1.95 8.06
N VAL A 98 -9.17 1.35 6.87
CA VAL A 98 -10.47 1.08 6.22
C VAL A 98 -11.33 0.15 7.08
N ILE A 99 -10.76 -0.92 7.63
CA ILE A 99 -11.50 -1.87 8.50
C ILE A 99 -12.01 -1.15 9.75
N THR A 100 -11.21 -0.25 10.34
CA THR A 100 -11.52 0.39 11.62
C THR A 100 -12.53 1.53 11.48
N HIS A 101 -12.43 2.32 10.41
CA HIS A 101 -13.25 3.54 10.23
C HIS A 101 -14.42 3.33 9.27
N GLY A 102 -14.49 2.17 8.59
CA GLY A 102 -15.51 1.86 7.60
C GLY A 102 -15.27 2.51 6.24
N GLU A 103 -16.21 2.29 5.33
CA GLU A 103 -16.18 2.91 3.99
C GLU A 103 -16.70 4.36 4.05
N PRO A 104 -16.19 5.26 3.19
CA PRO A 104 -16.81 6.55 2.97
C PRO A 104 -18.29 6.41 2.59
N ALA A 105 -19.12 7.37 2.97
CA ALA A 105 -20.57 7.34 2.73
C ALA A 105 -20.97 7.18 1.24
N ASP A 106 -20.10 7.53 0.30
CA ASP A 106 -20.22 7.16 -1.11
C ASP A 106 -18.92 6.48 -1.59
N PRO A 107 -18.86 5.13 -1.66
CA PRO A 107 -17.66 4.40 -2.06
C PRO A 107 -17.27 4.62 -3.54
N ARG A 108 -18.14 5.30 -4.30
CA ARG A 108 -17.88 5.73 -5.69
C ARG A 108 -17.17 7.08 -5.76
N CYS A 109 -17.04 7.80 -4.64
CA CYS A 109 -16.48 9.15 -4.64
C CYS A 109 -14.95 9.17 -4.54
N ALA A 110 -14.33 8.43 -3.63
CA ALA A 110 -12.87 8.44 -3.52
C ALA A 110 -12.37 7.17 -2.81
N PRO A 111 -11.36 6.48 -3.34
CA PRO A 111 -10.66 5.47 -2.58
C PRO A 111 -9.94 6.12 -1.40
N VAL A 112 -9.95 5.42 -0.27
CA VAL A 112 -9.22 5.79 0.94
C VAL A 112 -7.69 5.78 0.69
N GLY A 113 -7.21 4.87 -0.16
CA GLY A 113 -5.80 4.80 -0.54
C GLY A 113 -5.58 4.87 -2.04
N LEU A 114 -4.66 5.74 -2.49
CA LEU A 114 -4.17 5.79 -3.87
C LEU A 114 -2.68 5.47 -3.91
N ILE A 115 -2.32 4.40 -4.62
CA ILE A 115 -0.93 3.96 -4.79
C ILE A 115 -0.54 4.14 -6.25
N LEU A 116 0.46 4.99 -6.50
CA LEU A 116 1.01 5.22 -7.82
C LEU A 116 2.23 4.34 -8.08
N ALA A 117 2.25 3.65 -9.23
CA ALA A 117 3.40 2.91 -9.73
C ALA A 117 3.77 3.34 -11.16
N PRO A 118 5.06 3.33 -11.53
CA PRO A 118 5.54 3.77 -12.83
C PRO A 118 5.13 2.84 -13.98
N THR A 119 4.97 1.54 -13.70
CA THR A 119 4.69 0.53 -14.72
C THR A 119 3.43 -0.26 -14.40
N ARG A 120 2.82 -0.79 -15.45
CA ARG A 120 1.67 -1.68 -15.35
C ARG A 120 2.02 -2.94 -14.55
N GLU A 121 3.19 -3.49 -14.81
CA GLU A 121 3.69 -4.72 -14.22
C GLU A 121 3.82 -4.55 -12.70
N LEU A 122 4.44 -3.45 -12.25
CA LEU A 122 4.54 -3.13 -10.83
C LEU A 122 3.16 -2.84 -10.21
N THR A 123 2.29 -2.12 -10.92
CA THR A 123 0.90 -1.89 -10.45
C THR A 123 0.17 -3.22 -10.21
N GLY A 124 0.32 -4.17 -11.14
CA GLY A 124 -0.27 -5.51 -11.03
C GLY A 124 0.30 -6.32 -9.87
N GLN A 125 1.61 -6.25 -9.63
CA GLN A 125 2.27 -6.91 -8.50
C GLN A 125 1.76 -6.37 -7.17
N LEU A 126 1.75 -5.04 -6.98
CA LEU A 126 1.27 -4.40 -5.76
C LEU A 126 -0.21 -4.73 -5.49
N TYR A 127 -1.05 -4.66 -6.52
CA TYR A 127 -2.45 -5.06 -6.45
C TYR A 127 -2.61 -6.52 -5.99
N ASN A 128 -1.88 -7.45 -6.62
CA ASN A 128 -1.98 -8.88 -6.30
C ASN A 128 -1.50 -9.19 -4.88
N GLN A 129 -0.44 -8.52 -4.41
CA GLN A 129 0.00 -8.64 -3.01
C GLN A 129 -1.06 -8.12 -2.05
N THR A 130 -1.65 -6.96 -2.35
CA THR A 130 -2.66 -6.33 -1.49
C THR A 130 -3.93 -7.17 -1.36
N ARG A 131 -4.36 -7.81 -2.45
CA ARG A 131 -5.50 -8.75 -2.42
C ARG A 131 -5.32 -9.90 -1.44
N LYS A 132 -4.08 -10.32 -1.16
CA LYS A 132 -3.81 -11.39 -0.17
C LYS A 132 -4.09 -10.88 1.24
N PHE A 133 -3.76 -9.63 1.53
CA PHE A 133 -4.01 -9.00 2.83
C PHE A 133 -5.49 -8.64 3.04
N SER A 134 -6.18 -8.20 1.98
CA SER A 134 -7.59 -7.77 2.06
C SER A 134 -8.61 -8.90 1.91
N ASP A 135 -8.17 -10.16 1.78
CA ASP A 135 -9.07 -11.28 1.54
C ASP A 135 -10.04 -11.49 2.71
N GLY A 136 -11.34 -11.46 2.42
CA GLY A 136 -12.40 -11.61 3.41
C GLY A 136 -12.58 -10.42 4.37
N THR A 137 -11.71 -9.40 4.35
CA THR A 137 -11.79 -8.25 5.26
C THR A 137 -12.90 -7.26 4.90
N GLY A 138 -13.54 -7.43 3.75
CA GLY A 138 -14.47 -6.46 3.18
C GLY A 138 -13.77 -5.32 2.43
N VAL A 139 -12.45 -5.17 2.56
CA VAL A 139 -11.70 -4.11 1.88
C VAL A 139 -11.56 -4.43 0.39
N THR A 140 -12.11 -3.55 -0.43
CA THR A 140 -12.13 -3.63 -1.89
C THR A 140 -10.91 -2.93 -2.50
N VAL A 141 -10.31 -3.55 -3.50
CA VAL A 141 -9.12 -3.04 -4.18
C VAL A 141 -9.31 -3.09 -5.70
N ALA A 142 -8.87 -2.04 -6.39
CA ALA A 142 -8.93 -1.92 -7.85
C ALA A 142 -7.57 -1.47 -8.41
N LYS A 143 -7.39 -1.61 -9.72
CA LYS A 143 -6.19 -1.15 -10.41
C LYS A 143 -6.52 -0.48 -11.74
N THR A 144 -5.67 0.45 -12.17
CA THR A 144 -5.82 1.13 -13.44
C THR A 144 -4.48 1.46 -14.08
N TYR A 145 -4.32 1.12 -15.36
CA TYR A 145 -3.14 1.45 -16.15
C TYR A 145 -3.46 1.36 -17.64
N GLY A 146 -2.55 1.83 -18.49
CA GLY A 146 -2.71 1.81 -19.95
C GLY A 146 -2.81 0.40 -20.56
N ARG A 147 -3.28 0.32 -21.81
CA ARG A 147 -3.54 -0.91 -22.59
C ARG A 147 -4.74 -1.78 -22.14
N TYR A 148 -5.44 -1.42 -21.08
CA TYR A 148 -6.80 -1.94 -20.84
C TYR A 148 -7.81 -1.15 -21.66
N ARG A 149 -8.89 -1.80 -22.13
CA ARG A 149 -10.03 -1.06 -22.69
C ARG A 149 -10.55 -0.10 -21.63
N MET A 150 -10.82 1.13 -22.04
CA MET A 150 -11.18 2.19 -21.10
C MET A 150 -12.51 1.87 -20.41
N GLU A 151 -13.44 1.25 -21.15
CA GLU A 151 -14.76 0.88 -20.68
C GLU A 151 -14.70 -0.19 -19.59
N ASP A 152 -13.94 -1.27 -19.79
CA ASP A 152 -13.82 -2.37 -18.82
C ASP A 152 -13.24 -1.86 -17.49
N ASN A 153 -12.20 -1.03 -17.57
CA ASN A 153 -11.58 -0.49 -16.38
C ASN A 153 -12.43 0.58 -15.70
N PHE A 154 -13.24 1.31 -16.47
CA PHE A 154 -14.23 2.23 -15.92
C PHE A 154 -15.32 1.48 -15.15
N MET A 155 -15.87 0.39 -15.71
CA MET A 155 -16.87 -0.44 -15.02
C MET A 155 -16.31 -1.05 -13.71
N GLU A 156 -15.04 -1.42 -13.67
CA GLU A 156 -14.38 -1.86 -12.43
C GLU A 156 -14.32 -0.74 -11.38
N LEU A 157 -14.03 0.50 -11.79
CA LEU A 157 -13.98 1.65 -10.89
C LEU A 157 -15.36 2.13 -10.44
N GLU A 158 -16.38 2.02 -11.30
CA GLU A 158 -17.77 2.37 -10.96
C GLU A 158 -18.35 1.51 -9.84
N ARG A 159 -17.83 0.30 -9.65
CA ARG A 159 -18.19 -0.56 -8.50
C ARG A 159 -17.74 0.02 -7.16
N GLY A 160 -16.85 1.02 -7.18
CA GLY A 160 -16.19 1.55 -5.99
C GLY A 160 -15.00 0.70 -5.57
N CYS A 161 -14.02 1.33 -4.94
CA CYS A 161 -12.91 0.64 -4.30
C CYS A 161 -12.39 1.45 -3.12
N ASN A 162 -11.89 0.78 -2.07
CA ASN A 162 -11.24 1.46 -0.96
C ASN A 162 -9.76 1.78 -1.28
N ILE A 163 -9.10 0.94 -2.09
CA ILE A 163 -7.69 1.14 -2.46
C ILE A 163 -7.52 1.03 -3.98
N LEU A 164 -6.96 2.07 -4.59
CA LEU A 164 -6.69 2.15 -6.03
C LEU A 164 -5.18 2.11 -6.31
N PHE A 165 -4.76 1.16 -7.15
CA PHE A 165 -3.41 1.10 -7.70
C PHE A 165 -3.39 1.66 -9.12
N ALA A 166 -2.58 2.68 -9.41
CA ALA A 166 -2.64 3.36 -10.71
C ALA A 166 -1.26 3.66 -11.32
N THR A 167 -1.19 3.69 -12.65
CA THR A 167 -0.13 4.44 -13.35
C THR A 167 -0.55 5.89 -13.55
N MET A 168 0.42 6.81 -13.46
CA MET A 168 0.16 8.25 -13.52
C MET A 168 -0.57 8.68 -14.80
N GLY A 169 -0.17 8.16 -15.96
CA GLY A 169 -0.80 8.51 -17.23
C GLY A 169 -2.29 8.17 -17.28
N ARG A 170 -2.66 6.94 -16.86
CA ARG A 170 -4.05 6.50 -16.88
C ARG A 170 -4.91 7.21 -15.83
N LEU A 171 -4.34 7.47 -14.65
CA LEU A 171 -5.04 8.25 -13.63
C LEU A 171 -5.36 9.66 -14.14
N LYS A 172 -4.38 10.30 -14.79
CA LYS A 172 -4.56 11.61 -15.43
C LYS A 172 -5.68 11.58 -16.47
N ASP A 173 -5.69 10.57 -17.36
CA ASP A 173 -6.75 10.42 -18.36
C ASP A 173 -8.14 10.36 -17.70
N PHE A 174 -8.30 9.61 -16.61
CA PHE A 174 -9.58 9.49 -15.94
C PHE A 174 -10.03 10.78 -15.22
N VAL A 175 -9.09 11.52 -14.64
CA VAL A 175 -9.35 12.83 -14.02
C VAL A 175 -9.80 13.82 -15.10
N GLU A 176 -9.07 13.91 -16.21
CA GLU A 176 -9.32 14.88 -17.28
C GLU A 176 -10.64 14.62 -18.02
N HIS A 177 -11.03 13.36 -18.21
CA HIS A 177 -12.29 13.01 -18.87
C HIS A 177 -13.50 13.01 -17.92
N GLY A 178 -13.36 13.55 -16.70
CA GLY A 178 -14.45 13.67 -15.72
C GLY A 178 -14.96 12.34 -15.16
N ARG A 179 -14.32 11.22 -15.50
CA ARG A 179 -14.67 9.85 -15.10
C ARG A 179 -14.30 9.56 -13.65
N VAL A 180 -13.37 10.35 -13.12
CA VAL A 180 -12.78 10.25 -11.78
C VAL A 180 -12.90 11.61 -11.04
N SER A 181 -13.85 12.45 -11.46
CA SER A 181 -14.08 13.80 -10.94
C SER A 181 -14.32 13.90 -9.43
N LYS A 182 -14.73 12.80 -8.77
CA LYS A 182 -14.95 12.75 -7.32
C LYS A 182 -13.71 12.41 -6.49
N LEU A 183 -12.69 11.84 -7.12
CA LEU A 183 -11.51 11.21 -6.48
C LEU A 183 -10.53 12.25 -5.90
N LEU A 184 -10.72 13.52 -6.25
CA LEU A 184 -9.98 14.68 -5.74
C LEU A 184 -10.87 15.63 -4.90
N SER A 185 -12.14 15.30 -4.66
CA SER A 185 -13.15 16.24 -4.14
C SER A 185 -13.55 16.07 -2.67
N SER A 186 -12.99 15.10 -1.94
CA SER A 186 -13.24 14.96 -0.51
C SER A 186 -12.14 15.63 0.30
N GLU A 187 -12.53 16.48 1.26
CA GLU A 187 -11.63 16.86 2.36
C GLU A 187 -11.03 15.58 2.99
N PRO A 188 -9.75 15.60 3.35
CA PRO A 188 -9.07 14.41 3.86
C PRO A 188 -9.75 13.97 5.17
N LEU A 189 -10.30 12.74 5.17
CA LEU A 189 -11.02 12.16 6.32
C LEU A 189 -10.12 12.01 7.57
N VAL A 190 -8.80 12.11 7.41
CA VAL A 190 -7.85 12.40 8.48
C VAL A 190 -7.27 13.79 8.21
N PRO A 191 -7.33 14.75 9.15
CA PRO A 191 -6.51 15.95 9.07
C PRO A 191 -5.06 15.48 8.91
N ASN A 192 -4.45 15.75 7.74
CA ASN A 192 -3.17 15.20 7.23
C ASN A 192 -3.21 13.93 6.33
N THR A 193 -4.33 13.57 5.67
CA THR A 193 -4.35 12.45 4.68
C THR A 193 -3.95 12.85 3.24
N LEU A 194 -3.33 14.01 3.04
CA LEU A 194 -2.93 14.46 1.70
C LEU A 194 -1.63 13.80 1.21
N SER A 195 -1.17 12.76 1.90
CA SER A 195 0.27 12.53 2.00
C SER A 195 0.72 11.09 2.22
N VAL A 196 -0.18 10.11 2.04
CA VAL A 196 0.26 8.76 1.62
C VAL A 196 0.66 8.76 0.12
N LEU A 197 0.48 9.90 -0.57
CA LEU A 197 1.06 10.20 -1.87
C LEU A 197 2.44 10.86 -1.71
N LYS A 198 3.49 10.02 -1.66
CA LYS A 198 4.71 10.19 -2.47
C LYS A 198 5.67 9.03 -2.21
N GLN A 199 5.97 8.30 -3.28
CA GLN A 199 7.27 7.65 -3.49
C GLN A 199 7.58 6.38 -2.66
N MET A 200 7.06 5.23 -3.08
CA MET A 200 7.77 3.95 -2.89
C MET A 200 7.95 3.14 -4.19
N ALA A 201 7.41 3.61 -5.31
CA ALA A 201 7.53 2.93 -6.59
C ALA A 201 8.62 3.51 -7.53
N LEU A 202 9.19 4.68 -7.21
CA LEU A 202 10.15 5.38 -8.08
C LEU A 202 11.59 4.86 -7.98
N GLU A 203 11.99 4.23 -6.86
CA GLU A 203 13.38 3.74 -6.72
C GLU A 203 13.63 2.40 -7.42
N PHE A 204 12.60 1.75 -7.97
CA PHE A 204 12.80 0.58 -8.83
C PHE A 204 13.52 0.92 -10.15
N PHE A 205 13.56 2.20 -10.55
CA PHE A 205 14.22 2.64 -11.79
C PHE A 205 15.59 3.31 -11.59
N SER A 206 15.93 3.74 -10.37
CA SER A 206 17.25 4.35 -10.14
C SER A 206 18.39 3.33 -10.14
N PHE A 207 18.10 2.03 -10.02
CA PHE A 207 19.13 0.97 -9.99
C PHE A 207 19.20 0.10 -11.26
N THR A 208 18.32 0.29 -12.23
CA THR A 208 18.38 -0.46 -13.51
C THR A 208 18.87 0.36 -14.70
N ASN A 209 19.19 1.65 -14.50
CA ASN A 209 19.69 2.54 -15.56
C ASN A 209 21.12 3.05 -15.34
N GLU A 210 21.84 2.49 -14.37
CA GLU A 210 23.31 2.59 -14.29
C GLU A 210 23.94 1.25 -14.72
N ARG A 211 23.87 0.94 -16.01
CA ARG A 211 24.88 0.17 -16.76
C ARG A 211 24.90 0.62 -18.21
#